data_AF-A0A9D4XC61-F1
#
_entry.id   AF-A0A9D4XC61-F1
#
_cell.length_a   1.000
_cell.length_b   1.000
_cell.length_c   1.000
_cell.angle_alpha   90.00
_cell.angle_beta   90.00
_cell.angle_gamma   90.00
#
_symmetry.space_group_name_H-M   'P 1'
#
loop_
_entity.id
_entity.type
_entity.pdbx_description
1 polymer ?
#
loop_
_entity_poly.entity_id
_entity_poly.type
_entity_poly.pdbx_seq_one_letter_code
_entity_poly.pdbx_strand_id
1 'polypeptide(L)'
;MAATSEAMNQFDESMKKQIAVILKVVLLNKSLKEDNIPCEIDEGLFLGSIGSAGNKVGLKNVNVTHILTVAGKIAPAHPGDFVYKVIDGKIVMISEVILTLMMFYVF
;
A
#
# COMPACT_ATOMS: atom_id res chain seq x y z
N MET A 1 -0.88 49.09 -2.20
CA MET A 1 -1.56 48.08 -1.37
C MET A 1 -1.86 46.78 -2.11
N ALA A 2 -2.11 46.77 -3.43
CA ALA A 2 -2.38 45.53 -4.20
C ALA A 2 -1.21 44.51 -4.18
N ALA A 3 0.01 44.97 -4.48
CA ALA A 3 1.20 44.13 -4.55
C ALA A 3 1.56 43.38 -3.25
N THR A 4 1.20 43.93 -2.09
CA THR A 4 1.43 43.31 -0.78
C THR A 4 0.44 42.17 -0.52
N SER A 5 -0.80 42.27 -1.03
CA SER A 5 -1.82 41.22 -0.92
C SER A 5 -1.56 40.04 -1.87
N GLU A 6 -1.03 40.30 -3.06
CA GLU A 6 -0.67 39.25 -4.03
C GLU A 6 0.57 38.46 -3.59
N ALA A 7 1.57 39.15 -3.02
CA ALA A 7 2.73 38.49 -2.42
C ALA A 7 2.32 37.59 -1.24
N MET A 8 1.38 38.04 -0.39
CA MET A 8 0.84 37.25 0.72
C MET A 8 0.08 36.01 0.22
N ASN A 9 -0.75 36.16 -0.81
CA ASN A 9 -1.48 35.03 -1.40
C ASN A 9 -0.56 34.00 -2.06
N GLN A 10 0.49 34.44 -2.77
CA GLN A 10 1.48 33.52 -3.34
C GLN A 10 2.25 32.75 -2.27
N PHE A 11 2.60 33.40 -1.16
CA PHE A 11 3.26 32.75 -0.04
C PHE A 11 2.35 31.69 0.61
N ASP A 12 1.07 32.02 0.78
CA ASP A 12 0.06 31.12 1.37
C ASP A 12 -0.18 29.87 0.50
N GLU A 13 -0.26 30.03 -0.82
CA GLU A 13 -0.38 28.92 -1.77
C GLU A 13 0.87 28.03 -1.81
N SER A 14 2.06 28.64 -1.70
CA SER A 14 3.33 27.89 -1.60
C SER A 14 3.37 27.04 -0.33
N MET A 15 2.96 27.60 0.81
CA MET A 15 2.88 26.87 2.08
C MET A 15 1.87 25.72 2.01
N LYS A 16 0.67 25.95 1.47
CA LYS A 16 -0.34 24.89 1.27
C LYS A 16 0.19 23.73 0.44
N LYS A 17 0.91 24.02 -0.64
CA LYS A 17 1.56 22.98 -1.47
C LYS A 17 2.59 22.18 -0.67
N GLN A 18 3.44 22.84 0.11
CA GLN A 18 4.43 22.15 0.95
C GLN A 18 3.78 21.29 2.03
N ILE A 19 2.74 21.80 2.70
CA ILE A 19 1.97 21.05 3.70
C ILE A 19 1.31 19.83 3.05
N ALA A 20 0.71 19.97 1.87
CA ALA A 20 0.10 18.85 1.15
C ALA A 20 1.12 17.76 0.77
N VAL A 21 2.34 18.16 0.39
CA VAL A 21 3.43 17.21 0.10
C VAL A 21 3.85 16.48 1.38
N ILE A 22 4.07 17.20 2.48
CA ILE A 22 4.46 16.59 3.76
C ILE A 22 3.36 15.65 4.27
N LEU A 23 2.09 16.06 4.21
CA LEU A 23 0.96 15.22 4.61
C LEU A 23 0.87 13.96 3.76
N LYS A 24 1.07 14.05 2.44
CA LYS A 24 1.15 12.87 1.57
C LYS A 24 2.26 11.93 2.03
N VAL A 25 3.47 12.43 2.26
CA VAL A 25 4.59 11.61 2.71
C VAL A 25 4.32 10.96 4.08
N VAL A 26 3.73 11.70 5.03
CA VAL A 26 3.38 11.17 6.36
C VAL A 26 2.30 10.09 6.26
N LEU A 27 1.25 10.33 5.46
CA LEU A 27 0.17 9.38 5.26
C LEU A 27 0.69 8.10 4.58
N LEU A 28 1.52 8.25 3.54
CA LEU A 28 2.20 7.14 2.87
C LEU A 28 3.10 6.37 3.84
N ASN A 29 3.91 7.05 4.66
CA ASN A 29 4.76 6.40 5.66
C ASN A 29 3.95 5.66 6.73
N LYS A 30 2.80 6.19 7.13
CA LYS A 30 1.89 5.51 8.06
C LYS A 30 1.30 4.26 7.40
N SER A 31 0.82 4.38 6.17
CA SER A 31 0.33 3.26 5.37
C SER A 31 1.39 2.18 5.19
N LEU A 32 2.65 2.54 4.94
CA LEU A 32 3.78 1.60 4.81
C LEU A 32 4.15 0.92 6.15
N LYS A 33 4.00 1.62 7.28
CA LYS A 33 4.23 1.04 8.62
C LYS A 33 3.13 0.07 9.05
N GLU A 34 1.89 0.38 8.71
CA GLU A 34 0.72 -0.47 8.99
C GLU A 34 0.51 -1.57 7.93
N ASP A 35 1.32 -1.55 6.87
CA ASP A 35 1.24 -2.46 5.72
C ASP A 35 1.56 -3.94 6.00
N ASN A 36 1.85 -4.28 7.25
CA ASN A 36 2.12 -5.65 7.68
C ASN A 36 0.85 -6.41 8.09
N ILE A 37 -0.31 -5.75 8.12
CA ILE A 37 -1.59 -6.35 8.50
C ILE A 37 -2.52 -6.33 7.29
N PRO A 38 -3.01 -7.50 6.82
CA PRO A 38 -3.98 -7.55 5.73
C PRO A 38 -5.33 -6.97 6.19
N CYS A 39 -5.96 -6.17 5.35
CA CYS A 39 -7.26 -5.55 5.60
C CYS A 39 -8.38 -6.42 5.02
N GLU A 40 -9.37 -6.80 5.82
CA GLU A 40 -10.54 -7.54 5.34
C GLU A 40 -11.41 -6.63 4.46
N ILE A 41 -11.77 -7.11 3.27
CA ILE A 41 -12.68 -6.43 2.33
C ILE A 41 -14.03 -7.14 2.29
N ASP A 42 -14.01 -8.46 2.43
CA ASP A 42 -15.19 -9.32 2.49
C ASP A 42 -14.87 -10.54 3.37
N GLU A 43 -15.89 -11.31 3.75
CA GLU A 43 -15.72 -12.48 4.62
C GLU A 43 -14.70 -13.47 4.01
N GLY A 44 -13.55 -13.61 4.68
CA GLY A 44 -12.45 -14.46 4.20
C GLY A 44 -11.63 -13.88 3.04
N LEU A 45 -11.85 -12.62 2.64
CA LEU A 45 -11.11 -11.91 1.60
C LEU A 45 -10.37 -10.73 2.21
N PHE A 46 -9.05 -10.74 2.10
CA PHE A 46 -8.22 -9.65 2.60
C PHE A 46 -7.38 -9.03 1.49
N LEU A 47 -7.00 -7.78 1.67
CA LEU A 47 -6.13 -7.04 0.79
C LEU A 47 -4.96 -6.47 1.58
N GLY A 48 -3.78 -6.50 0.99
CA GLY A 48 -2.61 -5.90 1.57
C GLY A 48 -1.49 -5.80 0.56
N SER A 49 -0.35 -5.31 1.00
CA SER A 49 0.84 -5.25 0.15
C SER A 49 1.69 -6.52 0.23
N ILE A 50 2.87 -6.41 -0.38
CA ILE A 50 3.96 -7.35 -0.18
C ILE A 50 4.48 -7.44 1.26
N GLY A 51 4.41 -6.36 2.04
CA GLY A 51 4.76 -6.37 3.47
C GLY A 51 3.83 -7.29 4.25
N SER A 52 2.52 -7.16 4.01
CA SER A 52 1.48 -8.00 4.60
C SER A 52 1.64 -9.46 4.20
N ALA A 53 1.93 -9.72 2.93
CA ALA A 53 2.23 -11.08 2.46
C ALA A 53 3.48 -11.69 3.10
N GLY A 54 4.44 -10.85 3.50
CA GLY A 54 5.63 -11.24 4.24
C GLY A 54 5.37 -11.55 5.72
N ASN A 55 4.28 -11.05 6.31
CA ASN A 55 3.94 -11.28 7.71
C ASN A 55 3.18 -12.60 7.91
N LYS A 56 3.92 -13.70 7.94
CA LYS A 56 3.37 -15.06 8.17
C LYS A 56 2.49 -15.15 9.41
N VAL A 57 2.87 -14.50 10.52
CA VAL A 57 2.10 -14.54 11.77
C VAL A 57 0.78 -13.81 11.59
N GLY A 58 0.80 -12.63 10.98
CA GLY A 58 -0.40 -11.86 10.66
C GLY A 58 -1.38 -12.66 9.79
N LEU A 59 -0.88 -13.28 8.72
CA LEU A 59 -1.69 -14.10 7.80
C LEU A 59 -2.30 -15.33 8.49
N LYS A 60 -1.55 -16.03 9.35
CA LYS A 60 -2.08 -17.19 10.08
C LYS A 60 -3.10 -16.81 11.15
N ASN A 61 -2.97 -15.63 11.77
CA ASN A 61 -3.93 -15.14 12.76
C ASN A 61 -5.30 -14.85 12.14
N VAL A 62 -5.36 -14.52 10.86
CA VAL A 62 -6.59 -14.35 10.09
C VAL A 62 -6.93 -15.57 9.22
N ASN A 63 -6.30 -16.71 9.49
CA ASN A 63 -6.54 -17.99 8.82
C ASN A 63 -6.39 -17.97 7.29
N VAL A 64 -5.56 -17.09 6.74
CA VAL A 64 -5.28 -17.07 5.30
C VAL A 64 -4.56 -18.36 4.89
N THR A 65 -5.06 -18.98 3.82
CA THR A 65 -4.49 -20.21 3.24
C THR A 65 -3.98 -20.00 1.82
N HIS A 66 -4.56 -19.02 1.10
CA HIS A 66 -4.26 -18.74 -0.30
C HIS A 66 -3.85 -17.28 -0.51
N ILE A 67 -2.84 -17.07 -1.35
CA ILE A 67 -2.30 -15.75 -1.67
C ILE A 67 -2.33 -15.54 -3.19
N LEU A 68 -3.09 -14.56 -3.64
CA LEU A 68 -3.15 -14.12 -5.02
C LEU A 68 -2.29 -12.86 -5.18
N THR A 69 -1.30 -12.93 -6.07
CA THR A 69 -0.43 -11.80 -6.36
C THR A 69 -0.40 -11.49 -7.85
N VAL A 70 -0.45 -10.19 -8.17
CA VAL A 70 -0.25 -9.66 -9.53
C VAL A 70 1.21 -9.26 -9.79
N ALA A 71 2.09 -9.40 -8.79
CA ALA A 71 3.53 -9.13 -8.93
C ALA A 71 4.28 -10.37 -9.39
N GLY A 72 4.06 -10.80 -10.64
CA GLY A 72 4.68 -12.01 -11.18
C GLY A 72 6.21 -12.02 -11.26
N LYS A 73 6.85 -10.86 -11.09
CA LYS A 73 8.31 -10.73 -11.00
C LYS A 73 8.87 -10.92 -9.59
N ILE A 74 8.02 -11.04 -8.56
CA ILE A 74 8.45 -11.16 -7.17
C ILE A 74 8.14 -12.56 -6.66
N ALA A 75 9.16 -13.21 -6.09
CA ALA A 75 9.01 -14.54 -5.53
C ALA A 75 8.08 -14.52 -4.29
N PRO A 76 7.21 -15.52 -4.11
CA PRO A 76 6.46 -15.74 -2.88
C PRO A 76 7.34 -15.76 -1.62
N ALA A 77 6.91 -15.08 -0.55
CA ALA A 77 7.68 -15.01 0.69
C ALA A 77 7.67 -16.31 1.50
N HIS A 78 6.54 -17.03 1.52
CA HIS A 78 6.33 -18.24 2.33
C HIS A 78 5.68 -19.38 1.53
N PRO A 79 6.34 -19.89 0.46
CA PRO A 79 5.73 -20.85 -0.47
C PRO A 79 5.38 -22.23 0.15
N GLY A 80 5.93 -22.56 1.32
CA GLY A 80 5.62 -23.81 2.03
C GLY A 80 4.42 -23.73 2.99
N ASP A 81 3.93 -22.53 3.29
CA ASP A 81 2.83 -22.32 4.24
C ASP A 81 1.52 -21.90 3.57
N PHE A 82 1.58 -21.35 2.36
CA PHE A 82 0.42 -20.83 1.64
C PHE A 82 0.45 -21.25 0.17
N VAL A 83 -0.74 -21.37 -0.43
CA VAL A 83 -0.89 -21.65 -1.86
C VAL A 83 -0.88 -20.34 -2.63
N TYR A 84 0.07 -20.17 -3.54
CA TYR A 84 0.19 -18.96 -4.34
C TYR A 84 -0.43 -19.13 -5.72
N LYS A 85 -1.23 -18.15 -6.11
CA LYS A 85 -1.60 -17.91 -7.50
C LYS A 85 -0.94 -16.62 -7.96
N VAL A 86 -0.09 -16.72 -8.96
CA VAL A 86 0.63 -15.59 -9.53
C VAL A 86 -0.01 -15.24 -10.87
N ILE A 87 -0.41 -13.99 -11.03
CA ILE A 87 -0.92 -13.44 -12.29
C ILE A 87 0.12 -12.44 -12.80
N ASP A 88 0.60 -12.63 -14.02
CA ASP A 88 1.49 -11.67 -14.66
C ASP A 88 0.68 -10.42 -15.08
N GLY A 89 0.84 -9.33 -14.32
CA GLY A 89 0.25 -8.03 -14.61
C GLY A 89 1.31 -6.95 -14.81
N LYS A 90 1.02 -5.95 -15.67
CA LYS A 90 1.76 -4.69 -15.64
C LYS A 90 1.30 -3.89 -14.41
N ILE A 91 2.07 -3.95 -13.33
CA ILE A 91 1.93 -2.99 -12.23
C ILE A 91 2.48 -1.65 -12.74
N VAL A 92 1.60 -0.66 -12.87
CA VAL A 92 2.00 0.72 -13.15
C VAL A 92 2.53 1.30 -11.85
N MET A 93 3.84 1.54 -11.80
CA MET A 93 4.53 2.22 -10.70
C MET A 93 4.08 3.69 -10.68
N ILE A 94 2.94 3.97 -10.05
CA ILE A 94 2.49 5.35 -9.78
C ILE A 94 3.30 5.89 -8.61
N SER A 95 4.44 6.53 -8.93
CA SER A 95 5.46 7.04 -7.99
C SER A 95 6.14 5.95 -7.15
N GLU A 96 7.23 6.27 -6.44
CA GLU A 96 8.15 5.36 -5.71
C GLU A 96 7.50 4.46 -4.63
N VAL A 97 6.17 4.44 -4.56
CA VAL A 97 5.36 3.59 -3.71
C VAL A 97 4.93 2.38 -4.54
N ILE A 98 5.60 1.25 -4.32
CA ILE A 98 5.20 -0.05 -4.89
C ILE A 98 3.84 -0.42 -4.29
N LEU A 99 2.75 0.01 -4.93
CA LEU A 99 1.40 -0.41 -4.60
C LEU A 99 1.14 -1.79 -5.23
N THR A 100 1.87 -2.82 -4.77
CA THR A 100 1.56 -4.20 -5.14
C THR A 100 0.30 -4.61 -4.39
N LEU A 101 -0.87 -4.48 -5.02
CA LEU A 101 -2.10 -5.09 -4.50
C LEU A 101 -1.90 -6.61 -4.46
N MET A 102 -1.78 -7.19 -3.27
CA MET A 102 -1.89 -8.62 -3.04
C MET A 102 -3.25 -8.88 -2.41
N MET A 103 -3.95 -9.88 -2.95
CA MET A 103 -5.28 -10.26 -2.52
C MET A 103 -5.16 -11.63 -1.84
N PHE A 104 -5.63 -11.74 -0.61
CA PHE A 104 -5.51 -12.92 0.24
C PHE A 104 -6.88 -13.58 0.36
N TYR A 105 -6.94 -14.90 0.21
CA TYR A 105 -8.18 -15.66 0.29
C TYR A 105 -8.11 -16.69 1.42
N VAL A 106 -9.22 -16.83 2.15
CA VAL A 106 -9.53 -17.91 3.07
C VAL A 106 -10.52 -18.83 2.38
N PHE A 107 -10.11 -20.06 2.12
CA PHE A 107 -11.02 -21.19 1.88
C PHE A 107 -10.86 -22.17 3.03
#